data_AF-A0AAU7CS35-F1
#
_entry.id   AF-A0AAU7CS35-F1
#
_cell.length_a   1.000
_cell.length_b   1.000
_cell.length_c   1.000
_cell.angle_alpha   90.00
_cell.angle_beta   90.00
_cell.angle_gamma   90.00
#
_symmetry.space_group_name_H-M   'P 1'
#
loop_
_entity.id
_entity.type
_entity.pdbx_description
1 polymer ?
#
loop_
_entity_poly.entity_id
_entity_poly.type
_entity_poly.pdbx_seq_one_letter_code
_entity_poly.pdbx_strand_id
1 'polypeptide(L)'
;MSLFSLFSMKMYVLRCETVDGVLKELAMFALAYNLVRSVMGESARLQEVDPDRIGLVDTVRWLIGIEDGDLSGLVVNPSRRGRVEPRAKKRRGKQYMFMTKPRSELRKSLPMKHF
;
A
#
# COMPACT_ATOMS: atom_id res chain seq x y z
N MET A 1 0.95 -2.64 9.03
CA MET A 1 1.64 -2.43 7.74
C MET A 1 1.10 -3.42 6.71
N SER A 2 0.49 -2.96 5.62
CA SER A 2 -0.02 -3.87 4.58
C SER A 2 1.13 -4.31 3.65
N LEU A 3 1.09 -5.55 3.15
CA LEU A 3 2.08 -6.08 2.17
C LEU A 3 2.23 -5.20 0.91
N PHE A 4 1.22 -4.38 0.60
CA PHE A 4 1.22 -3.50 -0.56
C PHE A 4 2.20 -2.34 -0.42
N SER A 5 2.37 -1.78 0.79
CA SER A 5 3.31 -0.67 1.01
C SER A 5 4.77 -1.11 0.88
N LEU A 6 5.11 -2.29 1.42
CA LEU A 6 6.45 -2.88 1.31
C LEU A 6 6.85 -3.12 -0.16
N PHE A 7 5.90 -3.60 -0.98
CA PHE A 7 6.16 -3.83 -2.39
C PHE A 7 6.30 -2.52 -3.18
N SER A 8 5.47 -1.52 -2.86
CA SER A 8 5.51 -0.22 -3.53
C SER A 8 6.79 0.56 -3.26
N MET A 9 7.33 0.51 -2.04
CA MET A 9 8.56 1.20 -1.65
C MET A 9 9.81 0.30 -1.77
N LYS A 10 9.68 -0.92 -2.32
CA LYS A 10 10.77 -1.91 -2.49
C LYS A 10 11.52 -2.27 -1.20
N MET A 11 10.83 -2.25 -0.06
CA MET A 11 11.40 -2.47 1.28
C MET A 11 11.44 -3.95 1.70
N TYR A 12 11.13 -4.88 0.78
CA TYR A 12 10.95 -6.31 1.09
C TYR A 12 12.23 -7.14 0.99
N VAL A 13 13.31 -6.55 0.48
CA VAL A 13 14.65 -7.15 0.41
C VAL A 13 15.63 -6.14 0.98
N LEU A 14 16.30 -6.52 2.06
CA LEU A 14 17.40 -5.75 2.62
C LEU A 14 18.68 -6.08 1.85
N ARG A 15 19.54 -5.09 1.65
CA ARG A 15 20.79 -5.24 0.88
C ARG A 15 22.00 -5.41 1.77
N CYS A 16 21.95 -4.91 3.01
CA CYS A 16 23.06 -5.02 3.93
C CYS A 16 23.21 -6.46 4.45
N GLU A 17 24.45 -6.91 4.61
CA GLU A 17 24.79 -8.24 5.13
C GLU A 17 25.31 -8.17 6.58
N THR A 18 25.69 -6.99 7.06
CA THR A 18 26.14 -6.77 8.44
C THR A 18 24.96 -6.44 9.35
N VAL A 19 25.01 -6.88 10.61
CA VAL A 19 23.94 -6.64 11.59
C VAL A 19 23.66 -5.14 11.75
N ASP A 20 24.70 -4.32 11.90
CA ASP A 20 24.57 -2.87 12.01
C ASP A 20 24.01 -2.23 10.73
N GLY A 21 24.44 -2.69 9.55
CA GLY A 21 23.90 -2.23 8.27
C GLY A 21 22.42 -2.56 8.11
N VAL A 22 22.01 -3.77 8.47
CA VAL A 22 20.60 -4.21 8.44
C VAL A 22 19.73 -3.36 9.36
N LEU A 23 20.19 -3.04 10.56
CA LEU A 23 19.46 -2.17 11.50
C LEU A 23 19.29 -0.76 10.95
N LYS A 24 20.35 -0.19 10.36
CA LYS A 24 20.31 1.13 9.71
C LYS A 24 19.37 1.15 8.51
N GLU A 25 19.42 0.13 7.67
CA GLU A 25 18.53 0.00 6.51
C GLU A 25 17.07 -0.08 6.95
N LEU A 26 16.77 -0.90 7.96
CA LEU A 26 15.43 -1.01 8.54
C LEU A 26 14.96 0.31 9.17
N ALA A 27 15.84 1.02 9.88
CA ALA A 27 15.53 2.32 10.48
C ALA A 27 15.19 3.38 9.42
N MET A 28 16.00 3.46 8.34
CA MET A 28 15.72 4.35 7.22
C MET A 28 14.39 4.03 6.54
N PHE A 29 14.10 2.74 6.38
CA PHE A 29 12.83 2.26 5.86
C PHE A 29 11.65 2.65 6.75
N ALA A 30 11.75 2.48 8.07
CA ALA A 30 10.73 2.91 9.01
C ALA A 30 10.53 4.43 8.97
N LEU A 31 11.62 5.21 8.90
CA LEU A 31 11.58 6.66 8.82
C LEU A 31 10.85 7.14 7.55
N ALA A 32 11.24 6.62 6.38
CA ALA A 32 10.61 6.97 5.11
C ALA A 32 9.12 6.58 5.07
N TYR A 33 8.78 5.39 5.57
CA TYR A 33 7.38 4.96 5.65
C TYR A 33 6.54 5.87 6.56
N ASN A 34 7.08 6.23 7.73
CA ASN A 34 6.38 7.10 8.67
C ASN A 34 6.19 8.50 8.09
N LEU A 35 7.19 9.05 7.40
CA LEU A 35 7.07 10.34 6.71
C LEU A 35 5.94 10.32 5.68
N VAL A 36 5.91 9.31 4.80
CA VAL A 36 4.83 9.13 3.82
C VAL A 36 3.47 9.07 4.52
N ARG A 37 3.34 8.31 5.62
CA ARG A 37 2.07 8.21 6.36
C ARG A 37 1.66 9.53 7.01
N SER A 38 2.61 10.32 7.51
CA SER A 38 2.33 11.65 8.05
C SER A 38 1.79 12.60 6.98
N VAL A 39 2.40 12.61 5.79
CA VAL A 39 1.95 13.44 4.65
C VAL A 39 0.57 12.99 4.16
N MET A 40 0.35 11.68 4.05
CA MET A 40 -0.99 11.14 3.73
C MET A 40 -2.04 11.60 4.75
N GLY A 41 -1.70 11.58 6.04
CA GLY A 41 -2.61 12.02 7.10
C GLY A 41 -2.94 13.50 7.05
N GLU A 42 -1.96 14.35 6.72
CA GLU A 42 -2.21 15.80 6.54
C GLU A 42 -3.09 16.07 5.32
N SER A 43 -2.75 15.47 4.17
CA SER A 43 -3.57 15.61 2.96
C SER A 43 -5.00 15.11 3.17
N ALA A 44 -5.19 14.01 3.89
CA ALA A 44 -6.49 13.49 4.24
C ALA A 44 -7.31 14.46 5.10
N ARG A 45 -6.67 15.15 6.05
CA ARG A 45 -7.31 16.21 6.85
C ARG A 45 -7.75 17.38 5.97
N LEU A 46 -6.88 17.85 5.08
CA LEU A 46 -7.18 18.98 4.18
C LEU A 46 -8.30 18.67 3.19
N GLN A 47 -8.40 17.42 2.73
CA GLN A 47 -9.41 16.97 1.78
C GLN A 47 -10.67 16.38 2.44
N GLU A 48 -10.74 16.35 3.77
CA GLU A 48 -11.84 15.75 4.55
C GLU A 48 -12.16 14.28 4.18
N VAL A 49 -11.12 13.47 3.94
CA VAL A 49 -11.25 12.05 3.60
C VAL A 49 -10.54 11.16 4.61
N ASP A 50 -10.90 9.87 4.63
CA ASP A 50 -10.17 8.88 5.43
C ASP A 50 -8.70 8.75 4.93
N PRO A 51 -7.69 8.77 5.82
CA PRO A 51 -6.28 8.61 5.46
C PRO A 51 -5.95 7.37 4.61
N ASP A 52 -6.70 6.29 4.74
CA ASP A 52 -6.50 5.07 3.95
C ASP A 52 -6.95 5.23 2.49
N ARG A 53 -7.64 6.33 2.15
CA ARG A 53 -8.00 6.67 0.77
C ARG A 53 -6.89 7.41 0.02
N ILE A 54 -5.97 8.09 0.70
CA ILE A 54 -4.90 8.81 0.02
C ILE A 54 -3.95 7.82 -0.68
N GLY A 55 -3.52 8.14 -1.90
CA GLY A 55 -2.67 7.27 -2.70
C GLY A 55 -1.19 7.30 -2.26
N LEU A 56 -0.70 6.21 -1.66
CA LEU A 56 0.71 6.11 -1.23
C LEU A 56 1.73 6.39 -2.37
N VAL A 57 1.51 5.85 -3.57
CA VAL A 57 2.42 6.07 -4.71
C VAL A 57 2.48 7.55 -5.08
N ASP A 58 1.33 8.22 -5.02
CA ASP A 58 1.22 9.63 -5.35
C ASP A 58 1.91 10.50 -4.30
N THR A 59 1.71 10.20 -3.01
CA THR A 59 2.45 10.82 -1.91
C THR A 59 3.96 10.66 -2.04
N VAL A 60 4.45 9.48 -2.44
CA VAL A 60 5.88 9.25 -2.67
C VAL A 60 6.40 10.07 -3.84
N ARG A 61 5.64 10.16 -4.94
CA ARG A 61 6.01 11.00 -6.09
C ARG A 61 6.06 12.47 -5.72
N TRP A 62 5.06 12.93 -4.97
CA TRP A 62 4.99 14.27 -4.43
C TRP A 62 6.23 14.56 -3.57
N LEU A 63 6.57 13.68 -2.61
CA LEU A 63 7.74 13.83 -1.73
C LEU A 63 9.09 13.90 -2.47
N ILE A 64 9.23 13.20 -3.60
CA ILE A 64 10.49 13.13 -4.35
C ILE A 64 10.65 14.32 -5.31
N GLY A 65 9.56 14.93 -5.77
CA GLY A 65 9.56 15.96 -6.82
C GLY A 65 9.04 17.32 -6.37
N ILE A 66 9.21 17.69 -5.10
CA ILE A 66 8.69 18.96 -4.56
C ILE A 66 9.39 20.15 -5.20
N GLU A 67 8.62 21.01 -5.87
CA GLU A 67 8.96 22.43 -6.02
C GLU A 67 7.95 23.31 -5.27
N ASP A 68 6.62 23.13 -5.40
CA ASP A 68 5.60 23.92 -4.67
C ASP A 68 4.23 23.19 -4.57
N GLY A 69 4.22 21.89 -4.26
CA GLY A 69 3.00 21.08 -4.37
C GLY A 69 2.01 21.29 -3.22
N ASP A 70 0.77 21.70 -3.53
CA ASP A 70 -0.34 21.71 -2.56
C ASP A 70 -0.67 20.29 -2.06
N LEU A 71 -0.70 20.12 -0.73
CA LEU A 71 -1.05 18.86 -0.07
C LEU A 71 -2.51 18.47 -0.31
N SER A 72 -3.39 19.41 -0.63
CA SER A 72 -4.79 19.12 -0.98
C SER A 72 -4.93 18.45 -2.36
N GLY A 73 -3.87 18.46 -3.19
CA GLY A 73 -3.86 17.89 -4.53
C GLY A 73 -3.54 16.39 -4.62
N LEU A 74 -3.28 15.70 -3.50
CA LEU A 74 -2.93 14.27 -3.56
C LEU A 74 -4.12 13.42 -4.00
N VAL A 75 -3.85 12.42 -4.83
CA VAL A 75 -4.87 11.55 -5.42
C VAL A 75 -5.62 10.77 -4.33
N VAL A 76 -6.94 10.97 -4.28
CA VAL A 76 -7.86 10.19 -3.44
C VAL A 76 -8.35 8.96 -4.19
N ASN A 77 -8.07 7.78 -3.66
CA ASN A 77 -8.59 6.53 -4.21
C ASN A 77 -10.11 6.45 -4.03
N PRO A 78 -10.86 5.95 -5.04
CA PRO A 78 -12.29 5.74 -4.91
C PRO A 78 -12.59 4.66 -3.87
N SER A 79 -13.70 4.83 -3.14
CA SER A 79 -14.16 3.82 -2.19
C SER A 79 -14.48 2.51 -2.92
N ARG A 80 -13.91 1.40 -2.44
CA ARG A 80 -14.18 0.04 -2.96
C ARG A 80 -14.93 -0.80 -1.93
N ARG A 81 -15.88 -0.19 -1.22
CA ARG A 81 -16.71 -0.83 -0.19
C ARG A 81 -17.41 -2.07 -0.78
N GLY A 82 -17.45 -3.17 -0.02
CA GLY A 82 -18.07 -4.43 -0.43
C GLY A 82 -17.30 -5.24 -1.50
N ARG A 83 -16.19 -4.72 -2.05
CA ARG A 83 -15.40 -5.46 -3.03
C ARG A 83 -14.45 -6.45 -2.34
N VAL A 84 -14.86 -7.71 -2.28
CA VAL A 84 -14.00 -8.82 -1.83
C VAL A 84 -13.65 -9.70 -3.02
N GLU A 85 -12.35 -9.89 -3.26
CA GLU A 85 -11.83 -10.73 -4.35
C GLU A 85 -11.14 -11.98 -3.78
N PRO A 86 -11.27 -13.16 -4.43
CA PRO A 86 -10.56 -14.35 -4.01
C PRO A 86 -9.04 -14.14 -4.06
N ARG A 87 -8.32 -14.46 -2.97
CA ARG A 87 -6.86 -14.42 -2.94
C ARG A 87 -6.24 -15.65 -3.61
N ALA A 88 -6.55 -15.86 -4.89
CA ALA A 88 -6.06 -16.98 -5.70
C ALA A 88 -5.51 -16.49 -7.05
N LYS A 89 -4.58 -17.26 -7.63
CA LYS A 89 -3.90 -16.92 -8.89
C LYS A 89 -4.21 -17.90 -10.02
N LYS A 90 -4.36 -17.39 -11.25
CA LYS A 90 -4.57 -18.22 -12.45
C LYS A 90 -3.32 -19.00 -12.88
N ARG A 91 -2.13 -18.48 -12.63
CA ARG A 91 -0.83 -19.06 -13.07
C ARG A 91 0.24 -18.87 -11.99
N ARG A 92 1.26 -19.73 -11.98
CA ARG A 92 2.29 -19.78 -10.92
C ARG A 92 3.26 -18.61 -11.07
N GLY A 93 3.56 -17.97 -9.95
CA GLY A 93 4.56 -16.89 -9.87
C GLY A 93 4.66 -16.25 -8.49
N LYS A 94 3.76 -16.55 -7.54
CA LYS A 94 3.88 -16.17 -6.12
C LYS A 94 3.26 -17.25 -5.22
N GLN A 95 3.56 -17.23 -3.93
CA GLN A 95 3.02 -18.12 -2.88
C GLN A 95 1.54 -17.81 -2.56
N TYR A 96 0.66 -18.06 -3.53
CA TYR A 96 -0.80 -17.98 -3.37
C TYR A 96 -1.42 -19.24 -3.97
N MET A 97 -2.56 -19.68 -3.44
CA MET A 97 -3.28 -20.84 -3.97
C MET A 97 -3.69 -20.63 -5.44
N PHE A 98 -3.74 -21.73 -6.20
CA PHE A 98 -4.22 -21.68 -7.57
C PHE A 98 -5.73 -21.48 -7.62
N MET A 99 -6.17 -20.75 -8.64
CA MET A 99 -7.58 -20.52 -8.93
C MET A 99 -8.12 -21.75 -9.68
N THR A 100 -8.54 -22.77 -8.92
CA THR A 100 -9.07 -24.02 -9.45
C THR A 100 -10.51 -23.92 -9.94
N LYS A 101 -11.28 -22.97 -9.39
CA LYS A 101 -12.65 -22.66 -9.79
C LYS A 101 -12.74 -21.29 -10.47
N PRO A 102 -13.74 -21.05 -11.34
CA PRO A 102 -14.01 -19.72 -11.89
C PRO A 102 -14.12 -18.66 -10.79
N ARG A 103 -13.62 -17.44 -11.07
CA ARG A 103 -13.58 -16.35 -10.08
C ARG A 103 -14.97 -15.98 -9.57
N SER A 104 -16.00 -16.05 -10.42
CA SER A 104 -17.39 -15.79 -10.06
C SER A 104 -17.89 -16.73 -8.97
N GLU A 105 -17.55 -18.02 -9.04
CA GLU A 105 -17.92 -19.00 -8.02
C GLU A 105 -17.20 -18.75 -6.69
N LEU A 106 -15.89 -18.51 -6.74
CA LEU A 106 -15.10 -18.22 -5.53
C LEU A 106 -15.56 -16.94 -4.83
N ARG A 107 -16.09 -15.96 -5.56
CA ARG A 107 -16.67 -14.75 -4.94
C ARG A 107 -17.88 -15.06 -4.06
N LYS A 108 -18.69 -16.06 -4.41
CA LYS A 108 -19.86 -16.46 -3.63
C LYS A 108 -19.49 -17.06 -2.27
N SER A 109 -18.32 -17.71 -2.19
CA SER A 109 -17.82 -18.31 -0.95
C SER A 109 -17.07 -17.35 -0.03
N LEU A 110 -16.89 -16.09 -0.44
CA LEU A 110 -16.19 -15.10 0.37
C LEU A 110 -17.17 -14.38 1.30
N PRO A 111 -16.78 -14.11 2.56
CA PRO A 111 -17.60 -13.27 3.41
C PRO A 111 -17.70 -11.88 2.80
N MET A 112 -18.93 -11.37 2.68
CA MET A 112 -19.15 -9.96 2.39
C MET A 112 -18.55 -9.16 3.53
N LYS A 113 -17.60 -8.27 3.22
CA LYS A 113 -17.08 -7.33 4.21
C LYS A 113 -18.09 -6.21 4.39
N HIS A 114 -18.91 -6.34 5.43
CA HIS A 114 -19.64 -5.22 6.02
C HIS A 114 -18.62 -4.40 6.82
N PHE A 115 -17.97 -3.45 6.14
CA PHE A 115 -17.42 -2.27 6.79
C PHE A 115 -18.46 -1.19 6.68
#